data_AF-A0ABD2B7D0-F1
#
_entry.id   AF-A0ABD2B7D0-F1
#
_cell.length_a   1.000
_cell.length_b   1.000
_cell.length_c   1.000
_cell.angle_alpha   90.00
_cell.angle_beta   90.00
_cell.angle_gamma   90.00
#
_symmetry.space_group_name_H-M   'P 1'
#
loop_
_entity.id
_entity.type
_entity.pdbx_description
1 polymer ?
#
loop_
_entity_poly.entity_id
_entity_poly.type
_entity_poly.pdbx_seq_one_letter_code
_entity_poly.pdbx_strand_id
1 'polypeptide(L)'
;MPDIKNVIELLCKHLNLSIKVAIQPEYFRLSKYNNTTQKSDILWTILHILSFYAAKEKQNDIYFENYDKLSATKLYFAFLQYPAIEFYGLSENCHNNRVLLLAFAWLLATQNVLNIVVRVNLTSSLLGRECSCPDISLKEVSTVETCSVHTQIKNIIHHNSKINFNIKHISELICKKVKLLNKAHGASLNFDHLAHMNVMEIAFIKHLIALHTDSNFIQYKEQKLDLRAIGVMLDIHLKWMEKEHLFYDWMISVIKEYEKSVDININRISWDEVGGFISLLEHVIKKKLYSVYSEKTEDSLKYYNTFQCTSRLLRTSDVKCEVNKWLMDVTIQLNQIKETLGKNKEELALHLKNILMIVPLCIRV
;
A
#
# COMPACT_ATOMS: atom_id res chain seq x y z
N MET A 1 -27.45 -11.41 8.52
CA MET A 1 -27.09 -10.94 7.16
C MET A 1 -25.92 -11.77 6.63
N PRO A 2 -26.19 -12.84 5.85
CA PRO A 2 -25.16 -13.73 5.29
C PRO A 2 -24.18 -12.99 4.37
N ASP A 3 -24.60 -11.90 3.74
CA ASP A 3 -23.77 -11.13 2.81
C ASP A 3 -22.58 -10.44 3.50
N ILE A 4 -22.72 -10.03 4.76
CA ILE A 4 -21.64 -9.38 5.51
C ILE A 4 -20.48 -10.35 5.77
N LYS A 5 -20.78 -11.64 6.03
CA LYS A 5 -19.74 -12.66 6.18
C LYS A 5 -18.88 -12.74 4.92
N ASN A 6 -19.55 -12.80 3.77
CA ASN A 6 -18.91 -12.94 2.48
C ASN A 6 -18.11 -11.69 2.11
N VAL A 7 -18.60 -10.49 2.45
CA VAL A 7 -17.91 -9.22 2.18
C VAL A 7 -16.66 -9.06 3.05
N ILE A 8 -16.74 -9.36 4.35
CA ILE A 8 -15.56 -9.31 5.23
C ILE A 8 -14.54 -10.37 4.79
N GLU A 9 -14.98 -11.58 4.41
CA GLU A 9 -14.08 -12.61 3.90
C GLU A 9 -13.41 -12.18 2.58
N LEU A 10 -14.14 -11.53 1.69
CA LEU A 10 -13.60 -10.96 0.45
C LEU A 10 -12.54 -9.90 0.75
N LEU A 11 -12.80 -9.00 1.71
CA LEU A 11 -11.83 -7.99 2.14
C LEU A 11 -10.57 -8.61 2.75
N CYS A 12 -10.72 -9.62 3.62
CA CYS A 12 -9.57 -10.36 4.16
C CYS A 12 -8.75 -11.00 3.04
N LYS A 13 -9.39 -11.64 2.05
CA LYS A 13 -8.69 -12.21 0.89
C LYS A 13 -7.95 -11.14 0.10
N HIS A 14 -8.58 -9.98 -0.12
CA HIS A 14 -7.96 -8.85 -0.81
C HIS A 14 -6.70 -8.39 -0.08
N LEU A 15 -6.82 -8.06 1.21
CA LEU A 15 -5.70 -7.61 2.04
C LEU A 15 -4.58 -8.67 2.14
N ASN A 16 -4.92 -9.95 2.30
CA ASN A 16 -3.91 -11.01 2.38
C ASN A 16 -3.06 -11.11 1.10
N LEU A 17 -3.67 -10.86 -0.07
CA LEU A 17 -2.95 -10.83 -1.34
C LEU A 17 -2.18 -9.53 -1.54
N SER A 18 -2.77 -8.40 -1.14
CA SER A 18 -2.23 -7.06 -1.42
C SER A 18 -1.13 -6.63 -0.45
N ILE A 19 -1.25 -6.93 0.84
CA ILE A 19 -0.29 -6.52 1.88
C ILE A 19 0.42 -7.69 2.57
N LYS A 20 0.13 -8.94 2.18
CA LYS A 20 0.77 -10.17 2.70
C LYS A 20 0.67 -10.38 4.22
N VAL A 21 -0.36 -9.81 4.84
CA VAL A 21 -0.69 -10.03 6.26
C VAL A 21 -1.73 -11.15 6.36
N ALA A 22 -1.62 -12.07 7.32
CA ALA A 22 -2.58 -13.15 7.50
C ALA A 22 -3.81 -12.70 8.32
N ILE A 23 -4.86 -12.25 7.62
CA ILE A 23 -6.07 -11.68 8.23
C ILE A 23 -7.23 -12.65 8.10
N GLN A 24 -7.94 -12.83 9.22
CA GLN A 24 -9.16 -13.61 9.35
C GLN A 24 -10.37 -12.70 9.56
N PRO A 25 -11.57 -13.06 9.06
CA PRO A 25 -12.80 -12.30 9.24
C PRO A 25 -13.17 -12.05 10.71
N GLU A 26 -12.79 -12.97 11.58
CA GLU A 26 -13.01 -12.91 13.03
C GLU A 26 -12.36 -11.66 13.65
N TYR A 27 -11.20 -11.21 13.15
CA TYR A 27 -10.54 -9.98 13.61
C TYR A 27 -11.47 -8.77 13.50
N PHE A 28 -12.12 -8.59 12.35
CA PHE A 28 -13.04 -7.48 12.12
C PHE A 28 -14.33 -7.61 12.95
N ARG A 29 -14.85 -8.83 13.07
CA ARG A 29 -16.09 -9.12 13.81
C ARG A 29 -15.93 -8.90 15.32
N LEU A 30 -14.82 -9.36 15.88
CA LEU A 30 -14.53 -9.21 17.31
C LEU A 30 -14.19 -7.75 17.66
N SER A 31 -13.58 -7.02 16.73
CA SER A 31 -13.28 -5.60 16.88
C SER A 31 -14.53 -4.74 17.00
N LYS A 32 -15.62 -5.08 16.30
CA LYS A 32 -16.92 -4.41 16.47
C LYS A 32 -17.38 -4.38 17.93
N TYR A 33 -17.12 -5.45 18.69
CA TYR A 33 -17.57 -5.60 20.09
C TYR A 33 -16.48 -5.34 21.13
N ASN A 34 -15.30 -4.85 20.74
CA ASN A 34 -14.14 -4.67 21.64
C ASN A 34 -13.79 -5.95 22.42
N ASN A 35 -13.94 -7.12 21.80
CA ASN A 35 -13.60 -8.37 22.47
C ASN A 35 -12.06 -8.50 22.60
N THR A 36 -11.59 -8.71 23.82
CA THR A 36 -10.18 -8.68 24.23
C THR A 36 -9.42 -9.98 23.94
N THR A 37 -10.11 -11.00 23.42
CA THR A 37 -9.52 -12.31 23.12
C THR A 37 -8.52 -12.29 21.95
N GLN A 38 -8.47 -11.22 21.16
CA GLN A 38 -7.55 -11.08 20.03
C GLN A 38 -6.60 -9.90 20.21
N LYS A 39 -5.33 -10.13 19.86
CA LYS A 39 -4.28 -9.11 19.89
C LYS A 39 -4.56 -8.02 18.85
N SER A 40 -4.62 -6.76 19.31
CA SER A 40 -4.71 -5.52 18.52
C SER A 40 -3.58 -5.37 17.49
N ASP A 41 -2.48 -6.10 17.68
CA ASP A 41 -1.24 -6.01 16.89
C ASP A 41 -1.46 -6.19 15.37
N ILE A 42 -2.32 -7.14 14.97
CA ILE A 42 -2.61 -7.38 13.54
C ILE A 42 -3.29 -6.17 12.91
N LEU A 43 -4.26 -5.54 13.60
CA LEU A 43 -4.92 -4.34 13.10
C LEU A 43 -3.94 -3.17 13.01
N TRP A 44 -3.06 -3.01 14.00
CA TRP A 44 -1.97 -2.04 13.92
C TRP A 44 -1.04 -2.31 12.73
N THR A 45 -0.74 -3.57 12.39
CA THR A 45 0.08 -3.90 11.21
C THR A 45 -0.62 -3.46 9.92
N ILE A 46 -1.92 -3.75 9.80
CA ILE A 46 -2.71 -3.37 8.63
C ILE A 46 -2.75 -1.85 8.49
N LEU A 47 -3.06 -1.14 9.58
CA LEU A 47 -3.11 0.33 9.60
C LEU A 47 -1.76 0.94 9.25
N HIS A 48 -0.67 0.39 9.80
CA HIS A 48 0.69 0.85 9.49
C HIS A 48 0.99 0.74 7.99
N ILE A 49 0.83 -0.45 7.40
CA ILE A 49 1.13 -0.69 5.99
C ILE A 49 0.27 0.18 5.08
N LEU A 50 -1.04 0.20 5.32
CA LEU A 50 -1.97 0.97 4.47
C LEU A 50 -1.73 2.48 4.61
N SER A 51 -1.54 2.99 5.82
CA SER A 51 -1.29 4.41 6.04
C SER A 51 0.05 4.87 5.44
N PHE A 52 1.07 4.02 5.46
CA PHE A 52 2.32 4.24 4.74
C PHE A 52 2.10 4.41 3.23
N TYR A 53 1.37 3.49 2.58
CA TYR A 53 1.07 3.61 1.15
C TYR A 53 0.25 4.86 0.83
N ALA A 54 -0.74 5.19 1.65
CA ALA A 54 -1.55 6.40 1.48
C ALA A 54 -0.73 7.69 1.65
N ALA A 55 0.17 7.73 2.64
CA ALA A 55 1.05 8.89 2.86
C ALA A 55 2.06 9.05 1.72
N LYS A 56 2.69 7.94 1.28
CA LYS A 56 3.65 7.93 0.17
C LYS A 56 3.04 8.41 -1.14
N GLU A 57 1.79 8.00 -1.42
CA GLU A 57 1.06 8.47 -2.60
C GLU A 57 0.86 9.99 -2.60
N LYS A 58 0.58 10.58 -1.44
CA LYS A 58 0.43 12.04 -1.32
C LYS A 58 1.78 12.77 -1.42
N GLN A 59 2.84 12.17 -0.87
CA GLN A 59 4.17 12.74 -0.89
C GLN A 59 5.23 11.65 -0.70
N ASN A 60 6.14 11.54 -1.67
CA ASN A 60 7.13 10.46 -1.73
C ASN A 60 8.18 10.51 -0.61
N ASP A 61 8.38 11.64 0.06
CA ASP A 61 9.47 11.88 1.02
C ASP A 61 9.08 11.66 2.50
N ILE A 62 7.91 11.07 2.75
CA ILE A 62 7.40 10.83 4.10
C ILE A 62 7.76 9.43 4.57
N TYR A 63 8.80 9.37 5.40
CA TYR A 63 9.25 8.14 6.06
C TYR A 63 9.33 8.35 7.57
N PHE A 64 8.57 7.54 8.31
CA PHE A 64 8.59 7.51 9.78
C PHE A 64 9.21 6.22 10.31
N GLU A 65 10.09 5.58 9.53
CA GLU A 65 10.75 4.31 9.86
C GLU A 65 11.63 4.37 11.13
N ASN A 66 12.06 5.59 11.50
CA ASN A 66 12.85 5.83 12.71
C ASN A 66 12.01 5.74 14.01
N TYR A 67 10.69 5.59 13.90
CA TYR A 67 9.77 5.48 15.01
C TYR A 67 9.25 4.04 15.13
N ASP A 68 8.84 3.65 16.33
CA ASP A 68 8.14 2.37 16.51
C ASP A 68 6.86 2.32 15.67
N LYS A 69 6.40 1.10 15.37
CA LYS A 69 5.24 0.85 14.49
C LYS A 69 4.00 1.64 14.93
N LEU A 70 3.72 1.75 16.23
CA LEU A 70 2.55 2.42 16.75
C LEU A 70 2.67 3.94 16.56
N SER A 71 3.79 4.53 16.97
CA SER A 71 4.07 5.95 16.77
C SER A 71 4.09 6.34 15.29
N ALA A 72 4.75 5.55 14.44
CA ALA A 72 4.79 5.75 13.00
C ALA A 72 3.38 5.72 12.40
N THR A 73 2.53 4.77 12.81
CA THR A 73 1.14 4.71 12.36
C THR A 73 0.37 5.96 12.78
N LYS A 74 0.47 6.38 14.04
CA LYS A 74 -0.18 7.62 14.51
C LYS A 74 0.30 8.85 13.72
N LEU A 75 1.60 8.94 13.42
CA LEU A 75 2.17 10.02 12.60
C LEU A 75 1.62 9.99 11.16
N TYR A 76 1.52 8.83 10.51
CA TYR A 76 0.89 8.72 9.19
C TYR A 76 -0.57 9.15 9.22
N PHE A 77 -1.35 8.72 10.22
CA PHE A 77 -2.75 9.15 10.37
C PHE A 77 -2.87 10.66 10.64
N ALA A 78 -1.94 11.25 11.40
CA ALA A 78 -1.88 12.69 11.60
C ALA A 78 -1.54 13.45 10.31
N PHE A 79 -0.59 12.96 9.52
CA PHE A 79 -0.30 13.50 8.19
C PHE A 79 -1.50 13.40 7.24
N LEU A 80 -2.28 12.33 7.34
CA LEU A 80 -3.50 12.15 6.56
C LEU A 80 -4.69 12.96 7.11
N GLN A 81 -4.53 13.66 8.23
CA GLN A 81 -5.53 14.47 8.93
C GLN A 81 -6.72 13.66 9.48
N TYR A 82 -6.45 12.48 10.05
CA TYR A 82 -7.51 11.71 10.70
C TYR A 82 -8.03 12.45 11.94
N PRO A 83 -9.35 12.76 12.03
CA PRO A 83 -9.84 13.72 13.02
C PRO A 83 -10.15 13.13 14.41
N ALA A 84 -10.14 11.80 14.58
CA ALA A 84 -10.59 11.18 15.83
C ALA A 84 -9.50 11.15 16.90
N ILE A 85 -9.66 11.91 17.98
CA ILE A 85 -8.68 12.01 19.07
C ILE A 85 -8.48 10.68 19.81
N GLU A 86 -9.54 9.88 19.89
CA GLU A 86 -9.57 8.61 20.62
C GLU A 86 -8.56 7.61 20.05
N PHE A 87 -8.23 7.73 18.77
CA PHE A 87 -7.20 6.93 18.11
C PHE A 87 -5.80 7.26 18.59
N TYR A 88 -5.49 8.54 18.80
CA TYR A 88 -4.17 8.99 19.25
C TYR A 88 -3.92 8.66 20.72
N GLY A 89 -4.99 8.51 21.51
CA GLY A 89 -4.93 8.03 22.90
C GLY A 89 -4.82 6.51 23.06
N LEU A 90 -4.75 5.73 21.96
CA LEU A 90 -4.60 4.27 22.05
C LEU A 90 -3.15 3.87 22.34
N SER A 91 -2.95 2.99 23.33
CA SER A 91 -1.68 2.31 23.57
C SER A 91 -1.61 0.95 22.84
N GLU A 92 -0.42 0.34 22.84
CA GLU A 92 -0.18 -0.94 22.15
C GLU A 92 -1.10 -2.07 22.68
N ASN A 93 -1.33 -2.10 24.00
CA ASN A 93 -2.18 -3.06 24.69
C ASN A 93 -3.67 -2.65 24.76
N CYS A 94 -4.12 -1.71 23.91
CA CYS A 94 -5.49 -1.23 23.99
C CYS A 94 -6.51 -2.32 23.67
N HIS A 95 -7.59 -2.34 24.45
CA HIS A 95 -8.74 -3.22 24.25
C HIS A 95 -9.80 -2.61 23.32
N ASN A 96 -9.58 -1.37 22.86
CA ASN A 96 -10.55 -0.62 22.05
C ASN A 96 -10.33 -0.84 20.54
N ASN A 97 -10.41 -2.09 20.12
CA ASN A 97 -10.22 -2.51 18.73
C ASN A 97 -11.26 -1.88 17.77
N ARG A 98 -12.39 -1.40 18.28
CA ARG A 98 -13.40 -0.68 17.50
C ARG A 98 -12.86 0.63 16.94
N VAL A 99 -12.05 1.38 17.71
CA VAL A 99 -11.45 2.63 17.23
C VAL A 99 -10.47 2.36 16.10
N LEU A 100 -9.70 1.27 16.19
CA LEU A 100 -8.83 0.81 15.10
C LEU A 100 -9.62 0.42 13.84
N LEU A 101 -10.77 -0.25 14.02
CA LEU A 101 -11.67 -0.60 12.93
C LEU A 101 -12.26 0.64 12.24
N LEU A 102 -12.65 1.66 13.01
CA LEU A 102 -13.14 2.92 12.48
C LEU A 102 -12.04 3.67 11.69
N ALA A 103 -10.82 3.72 12.24
CA ALA A 103 -9.67 4.30 11.56
C ALA A 103 -9.35 3.57 10.24
N PHE A 104 -9.45 2.24 10.24
CA PHE A 104 -9.30 1.41 9.04
C PHE A 104 -10.36 1.75 7.99
N ALA A 105 -11.64 1.80 8.37
CA ALA A 105 -12.72 2.13 7.43
C ALA A 105 -12.60 3.55 6.87
N TRP A 106 -12.18 4.51 7.69
CA TRP A 106 -11.90 5.87 7.26
C TRP A 106 -10.77 5.92 6.23
N LEU A 107 -9.69 5.16 6.45
CA LEU A 107 -8.55 5.09 5.54
C LEU A 107 -8.97 4.54 4.17
N LEU A 108 -9.80 3.49 4.17
CA LEU A 108 -10.39 2.95 2.93
C LEU A 108 -11.22 4.01 2.20
N ALA A 109 -12.13 4.68 2.92
CA ALA A 109 -13.09 5.60 2.33
C ALA A 109 -12.47 6.88 1.78
N THR A 110 -11.44 7.41 2.44
CA THR A 110 -10.91 8.75 2.15
C THR A 110 -9.63 8.75 1.33
N GLN A 111 -8.80 7.71 1.45
CA GLN A 111 -7.47 7.69 0.80
C GLN A 111 -7.38 6.73 -0.39
N ASN A 112 -8.47 6.01 -0.73
CA ASN A 112 -8.48 5.03 -1.82
C ASN A 112 -7.31 4.03 -1.76
N VAL A 113 -6.96 3.63 -0.54
CA VAL A 113 -5.68 2.96 -0.26
C VAL A 113 -5.56 1.59 -0.93
N LEU A 114 -6.68 0.88 -1.13
CA LEU A 114 -6.66 -0.42 -1.81
C LEU A 114 -6.30 -0.28 -3.28
N ASN A 115 -6.78 0.75 -3.97
CA ASN A 115 -6.39 1.01 -5.36
C ASN A 115 -4.90 1.37 -5.45
N ILE A 116 -4.41 2.18 -4.50
CA ILE A 116 -2.99 2.55 -4.41
C ILE A 116 -2.14 1.29 -4.26
N VAL A 117 -2.45 0.42 -3.31
CA VAL A 117 -1.69 -0.82 -3.06
C VAL A 117 -1.75 -1.75 -4.27
N VAL A 118 -2.93 -1.95 -4.87
CA VAL A 118 -3.07 -2.76 -6.09
C VAL A 118 -2.22 -2.21 -7.22
N ARG A 119 -2.20 -0.89 -7.43
CA ARG A 119 -1.38 -0.25 -8.45
C ARG A 119 0.12 -0.43 -8.17
N VAL A 120 0.58 -0.20 -6.93
CA VAL A 120 1.99 -0.40 -6.55
C VAL A 120 2.43 -1.85 -6.75
N ASN A 121 1.56 -2.81 -6.40
CA ASN A 121 1.82 -4.23 -6.63
C ASN A 121 1.85 -4.56 -8.14
N LEU A 122 0.96 -3.95 -8.94
CA LEU A 122 0.95 -4.12 -10.39
C LEU A 122 2.23 -3.56 -11.02
N THR A 123 2.65 -2.34 -10.65
CA THR A 123 3.85 -1.70 -11.21
C THR A 123 5.14 -2.43 -10.82
N SER A 124 5.19 -3.00 -9.62
CA SER A 124 6.36 -3.78 -9.16
C SER A 124 6.41 -5.21 -9.71
N SER A 125 5.30 -5.70 -10.25
CA SER A 125 5.16 -7.04 -10.81
C SER A 125 5.81 -7.22 -12.18
N LEU A 126 5.88 -8.47 -12.65
CA LEU A 126 6.34 -8.78 -14.00
C LEU A 126 5.58 -8.00 -15.09
N LEU A 127 4.25 -7.88 -14.98
CA LEU A 127 3.45 -7.12 -15.95
C LEU A 127 3.84 -5.64 -15.97
N GLY A 128 4.04 -5.05 -14.80
CA GLY A 128 4.49 -3.68 -14.66
C GLY A 128 5.86 -3.44 -15.29
N ARG A 129 6.81 -4.35 -15.02
CA ARG A 129 8.19 -4.29 -15.54
C ARG A 129 8.23 -4.31 -17.07
N GLU A 130 7.50 -5.25 -17.68
CA GLU A 130 7.40 -5.36 -19.13
C GLU A 130 6.78 -4.10 -19.75
N CYS A 131 5.76 -3.51 -19.12
CA CYS A 131 5.17 -2.26 -19.60
C CYS A 131 6.05 -1.02 -19.41
N SER A 132 6.98 -1.05 -18.46
CA SER A 132 7.94 0.06 -18.20
C SER A 132 9.21 0.00 -19.05
N CYS A 133 9.42 -1.07 -19.82
CA CYS A 133 10.45 -1.15 -20.84
C CYS A 133 9.85 -0.72 -22.19
N PRO A 134 10.10 0.51 -22.69
CA PRO A 134 9.60 0.91 -23.99
C PRO A 134 10.35 0.14 -25.07
N ASP A 135 9.69 -0.87 -25.65
CA ASP A 135 10.13 -1.44 -26.91
C ASP A 135 9.81 -0.42 -28.01
N ILE A 136 10.83 0.30 -28.48
CA ILE A 136 10.77 1.38 -29.51
C ILE A 136 10.14 0.87 -30.84
N SER A 137 9.93 -0.44 -30.99
CA SER A 137 9.39 -1.08 -32.20
C SER A 137 7.87 -1.31 -32.20
N LEU A 138 7.20 -1.18 -31.05
CA LEU A 138 5.74 -1.29 -31.01
C LEU A 138 5.13 0.04 -31.45
N LYS A 139 4.70 0.09 -32.73
CA LYS A 139 3.82 1.14 -33.25
C LYS A 139 2.78 1.48 -32.18
N GLU A 140 2.78 2.72 -31.72
CA GLU A 140 1.72 3.26 -30.87
C GLU A 140 0.39 2.85 -31.47
N VAL A 141 -0.29 1.91 -30.81
CA VAL A 141 -1.67 1.59 -31.16
C VAL A 141 -2.47 2.80 -30.71
N SER A 142 -2.63 3.70 -31.67
CA SER A 142 -3.48 4.87 -31.60
C SER A 142 -4.87 4.48 -31.11
N THR A 143 -5.43 5.35 -30.26
CA THR A 143 -6.74 5.30 -29.61
C THR A 143 -6.79 4.52 -28.30
N VAL A 144 -6.22 5.11 -27.25
CA VAL A 144 -6.72 4.86 -25.89
C VAL A 144 -8.10 5.51 -25.83
N GLU A 145 -9.13 4.76 -26.23
CA GLU A 145 -10.48 5.01 -25.74
C GLU A 145 -10.37 5.12 -24.22
N THR A 146 -10.95 6.17 -23.65
CA THR A 146 -11.03 6.41 -22.20
C THR A 146 -11.91 5.35 -21.56
N CYS A 147 -11.40 4.12 -21.50
CA CYS A 147 -12.03 2.99 -20.85
C CYS A 147 -12.04 3.23 -19.34
N SER A 148 -13.17 2.94 -18.70
CA SER A 148 -13.28 2.96 -17.24
C SER A 148 -12.20 2.07 -16.60
N VAL A 149 -11.74 2.42 -15.39
CA VAL A 149 -10.76 1.61 -14.61
C VAL A 149 -11.19 0.15 -14.52
N HIS A 150 -12.49 -0.08 -14.35
CA HIS A 150 -13.08 -1.41 -14.33
C HIS A 150 -12.87 -2.19 -15.64
N THR A 151 -13.09 -1.55 -16.80
CA THR A 151 -12.82 -2.14 -18.12
C THR A 151 -11.33 -2.42 -18.30
N GLN A 152 -10.46 -1.50 -17.87
CA GLN A 152 -9.01 -1.69 -17.94
C GLN A 152 -8.56 -2.91 -17.13
N ILE A 153 -9.04 -3.06 -15.89
CA ILE A 153 -8.72 -4.22 -15.05
C ILE A 153 -9.25 -5.52 -15.69
N LYS A 154 -10.49 -5.53 -16.21
CA LYS A 154 -11.04 -6.70 -16.92
C LYS A 154 -10.18 -7.10 -18.12
N ASN A 155 -9.73 -6.12 -18.90
CA ASN A 155 -8.83 -6.37 -20.03
C ASN A 155 -7.51 -6.98 -19.56
N ILE A 156 -6.89 -6.45 -18.50
CA ILE A 156 -5.66 -7.01 -17.92
C ILE A 156 -5.88 -8.46 -17.45
N ILE A 157 -6.98 -8.74 -16.75
CA ILE A 157 -7.32 -10.11 -16.30
C ILE A 157 -7.48 -11.06 -17.48
N HIS A 158 -8.18 -10.64 -18.54
CA HIS A 158 -8.35 -11.45 -19.74
C HIS A 158 -7.01 -11.77 -20.40
N HIS A 159 -6.14 -10.77 -20.57
CA HIS A 159 -4.83 -10.95 -21.19
C HIS A 159 -3.92 -11.82 -20.32
N ASN A 160 -3.90 -11.59 -19.01
CA ASN A 160 -3.17 -12.42 -18.05
C ASN A 160 -3.66 -13.88 -18.08
N SER A 161 -4.97 -14.11 -18.20
CA SER A 161 -5.54 -15.46 -18.32
C SER A 161 -5.09 -16.15 -19.61
N LYS A 162 -5.08 -15.43 -20.73
CA LYS A 162 -4.59 -15.94 -22.03
C LYS A 162 -3.10 -16.27 -21.98
N ILE A 163 -2.28 -15.41 -21.37
CA ILE A 163 -0.84 -15.64 -21.18
C ILE A 163 -0.63 -16.90 -20.32
N ASN A 164 -1.32 -17.01 -19.18
CA ASN A 164 -1.23 -18.18 -18.31
C ASN A 164 -1.64 -19.49 -19.00
N PHE A 165 -2.68 -19.44 -19.83
CA PHE A 165 -3.11 -20.58 -20.64
C PHE A 165 -2.03 -20.99 -21.64
N ASN A 166 -1.46 -20.03 -22.39
CA ASN A 166 -0.41 -20.28 -23.36
C ASN A 166 0.85 -20.85 -22.70
N ILE A 167 1.29 -20.27 -21.58
CA ILE A 167 2.41 -20.76 -20.75
C ILE A 167 2.16 -22.22 -20.33
N LYS A 168 0.94 -22.54 -19.87
CA LYS A 168 0.58 -23.92 -19.52
C LYS A 168 0.68 -24.84 -20.73
N HIS A 169 0.11 -24.45 -21.87
CA HIS A 169 0.14 -25.26 -23.09
C HIS A 169 1.56 -25.50 -23.61
N ILE A 170 2.42 -24.46 -23.62
CA ILE A 170 3.84 -24.58 -23.97
C ILE A 170 4.54 -25.56 -23.04
N SER A 171 4.32 -25.46 -21.72
CA SER A 171 4.93 -26.39 -20.77
C SER A 171 4.51 -27.85 -21.02
N GLU A 172 3.24 -28.08 -21.36
CA GLU A 172 2.75 -29.42 -21.70
C GLU A 172 3.33 -29.94 -23.02
N LEU A 173 3.47 -29.08 -24.03
CA LEU A 173 4.11 -29.44 -25.30
C LEU A 173 5.57 -29.81 -25.11
N ILE A 174 6.31 -29.06 -24.28
CA ILE A 174 7.71 -29.38 -23.98
C ILE A 174 7.80 -30.73 -23.26
N CYS A 175 6.97 -30.99 -22.24
CA CYS A 175 6.89 -32.29 -21.58
C CYS A 175 6.56 -33.43 -22.57
N LYS A 176 5.63 -33.21 -23.51
CA LYS A 176 5.29 -34.18 -24.55
C LYS A 176 6.45 -34.42 -25.51
N LYS A 177 7.16 -33.36 -25.92
CA LYS A 177 8.35 -33.44 -26.77
C LYS A 177 9.41 -34.31 -26.10
N VAL A 178 9.75 -34.06 -24.84
CA VAL A 178 10.71 -34.89 -24.08
C VAL A 178 10.27 -36.36 -24.02
N LYS A 179 8.98 -36.63 -23.76
CA LYS A 179 8.45 -38.01 -23.74
C LYS A 179 8.55 -38.72 -25.09
N LEU A 180 8.18 -38.05 -26.18
CA LEU A 180 8.25 -38.61 -27.54
C LEU A 180 9.70 -38.88 -27.95
N LEU A 181 10.60 -37.97 -27.60
CA LEU A 181 12.01 -38.09 -27.91
C LEU A 181 12.68 -39.24 -27.13
N ASN A 182 12.34 -39.42 -25.86
CA ASN A 182 12.78 -40.58 -25.08
C ASN A 182 12.24 -41.90 -25.66
N LYS A 183 10.99 -41.91 -26.16
CA LYS A 183 10.44 -43.08 -26.87
C LYS A 183 11.16 -43.35 -28.18
N ALA A 184 11.47 -42.32 -28.97
CA ALA A 184 12.23 -42.45 -30.21
C ALA A 184 13.64 -42.98 -29.94
N HIS A 185 14.30 -42.49 -28.88
CA HIS A 185 15.58 -43.03 -28.43
C HIS A 185 15.50 -44.51 -28.05
N GLY A 186 14.52 -44.87 -27.21
CA GLY A 186 14.28 -46.26 -26.81
C GLY A 186 14.02 -47.19 -28.01
N ALA A 187 13.26 -46.71 -29.00
CA ALA A 187 13.02 -47.46 -30.24
C ALA A 187 14.28 -47.60 -31.10
N SER A 188 15.13 -46.58 -31.16
CA SER A 188 16.40 -46.61 -31.92
C SER A 188 17.50 -47.50 -31.32
N LEU A 189 17.37 -47.86 -30.04
CA LEU A 189 18.32 -48.76 -29.36
C LEU A 189 18.10 -50.24 -29.73
N ASN A 190 16.92 -50.59 -30.23
CA ASN A 190 16.54 -51.98 -30.53
C ASN A 190 16.72 -52.37 -32.01
N PHE A 191 17.30 -51.49 -32.84
CA PHE A 191 17.52 -51.72 -34.26
C PHE A 191 18.96 -51.36 -34.64
N ASP A 192 19.80 -52.37 -34.83
CA ASP A 192 21.24 -52.26 -35.13
C ASP A 192 21.59 -51.62 -36.48
N HIS A 193 20.59 -51.21 -37.28
CA HIS A 193 20.78 -50.70 -38.65
C HIS A 193 20.14 -49.33 -38.92
N LEU A 194 19.53 -48.67 -37.92
CA LEU A 194 19.18 -47.26 -38.04
C LEU A 194 20.29 -46.41 -37.47
N ALA A 195 20.60 -45.29 -38.13
CA ALA A 195 21.51 -44.28 -37.60
C ALA A 195 21.06 -43.92 -36.18
N HIS A 196 21.80 -44.39 -35.18
CA HIS A 196 21.62 -43.98 -33.80
C HIS A 196 21.58 -42.45 -33.78
N MET A 197 20.62 -41.87 -33.05
CA MET A 197 20.45 -40.41 -32.99
C MET A 197 21.82 -39.74 -32.96
N ASN A 198 22.04 -38.82 -33.90
CA ASN A 198 23.33 -38.18 -34.07
C ASN A 198 23.76 -37.58 -32.72
N VAL A 199 25.05 -37.61 -32.39
CA VAL A 199 25.62 -37.00 -31.17
C VAL A 199 25.10 -35.57 -30.96
N MET A 200 24.80 -34.85 -32.05
CA MET A 200 24.15 -33.54 -32.06
C MET A 200 22.71 -33.54 -31.50
N GLU A 201 21.91 -34.56 -31.81
CA GLU A 201 20.55 -34.72 -31.28
C GLU A 201 20.60 -35.05 -29.79
N ILE A 202 21.51 -35.93 -29.36
CA ILE A 202 21.70 -36.23 -27.92
C ILE A 202 22.27 -35.01 -27.16
N ALA A 203 23.18 -34.25 -27.77
CA ALA A 203 23.69 -33.00 -27.21
C ALA A 203 22.59 -31.94 -27.11
N PHE A 204 21.72 -31.83 -28.11
CA PHE A 204 20.55 -30.95 -28.09
C PHE A 204 19.53 -31.38 -27.02
N ILE A 205 19.38 -32.69 -26.78
CA ILE A 205 18.57 -33.23 -25.69
C ILE A 205 19.15 -32.86 -24.34
N LYS A 206 20.45 -33.10 -24.13
CA LYS A 206 21.14 -32.70 -22.91
C LYS A 206 21.05 -31.19 -22.71
N HIS A 207 21.13 -30.39 -23.76
CA HIS A 207 20.98 -28.95 -23.70
C HIS A 207 19.54 -28.51 -23.36
N LEU A 208 18.51 -29.13 -23.95
CA LEU A 208 17.10 -28.84 -23.62
C LEU A 208 16.73 -29.29 -22.19
N ILE A 209 17.30 -30.39 -21.71
CA ILE A 209 17.14 -30.85 -20.33
C ILE A 209 17.94 -29.94 -19.38
N ALA A 210 19.14 -29.52 -19.77
CA ALA A 210 19.95 -28.55 -19.02
C ALA A 210 19.24 -27.20 -18.88
N LEU A 211 18.62 -26.69 -19.95
CA LEU A 211 17.74 -25.51 -19.93
C LEU A 211 16.54 -25.66 -18.98
N HIS A 212 16.12 -26.90 -18.69
CA HIS A 212 15.06 -27.22 -17.73
C HIS A 212 15.56 -27.33 -16.28
N THR A 213 16.85 -27.57 -16.07
CA THR A 213 17.50 -27.62 -14.75
C THR A 213 18.25 -26.34 -14.39
N ASP A 214 18.51 -25.48 -15.38
CA ASP A 214 19.15 -24.19 -15.19
C ASP A 214 18.23 -23.21 -14.46
N SER A 215 18.87 -22.23 -13.80
CA SER A 215 18.26 -21.09 -13.11
C SER A 215 17.09 -20.45 -13.86
N ASN A 216 17.11 -20.47 -15.20
CA ASN A 216 16.06 -19.97 -16.09
C ASN A 216 14.70 -20.67 -15.91
N PHE A 217 14.65 -21.97 -15.58
CA PHE A 217 13.38 -22.67 -15.38
C PHE A 217 12.77 -22.39 -14.00
N ILE A 218 13.61 -22.25 -12.97
CA ILE A 218 13.17 -21.82 -11.62
C ILE A 218 12.59 -20.41 -11.72
N GLN A 219 13.31 -19.51 -12.40
CA GLN A 219 12.85 -18.15 -12.69
C GLN A 219 11.53 -18.16 -13.47
N TYR A 220 11.39 -18.99 -14.51
CA TYR A 220 10.13 -19.14 -15.27
C TYR A 220 8.96 -19.62 -14.41
N LYS A 221 9.21 -20.56 -13.49
CA LYS A 221 8.17 -21.08 -12.58
C LYS A 221 7.74 -20.03 -11.56
N GLU A 222 8.68 -19.25 -11.04
CA GLU A 222 8.42 -18.12 -10.15
C GLU A 222 7.64 -17.00 -10.86
N GLN A 223 8.04 -16.65 -12.09
CA GLN A 223 7.32 -15.67 -12.94
C GLN A 223 5.87 -16.12 -13.23
N LYS A 224 5.66 -17.42 -13.49
CA LYS A 224 4.31 -17.98 -13.67
C LYS A 224 3.45 -17.88 -12.40
N LEU A 225 4.05 -18.10 -11.23
CA LEU A 225 3.34 -17.96 -9.95
C LEU A 225 2.99 -16.49 -9.68
N ASP A 226 3.89 -15.57 -9.99
CA ASP A 226 3.67 -14.12 -9.85
C ASP A 226 2.52 -13.65 -10.76
N LEU A 227 2.55 -14.00 -12.05
CA LEU A 227 1.47 -13.70 -13.00
C LEU A 227 0.10 -14.20 -12.52
N ARG A 228 0.04 -15.43 -12.02
CA ARG A 228 -1.19 -16.00 -11.46
C ARG A 228 -1.64 -15.23 -10.21
N ALA A 229 -0.72 -14.89 -9.31
CA ALA A 229 -1.03 -14.17 -8.08
C ALA A 229 -1.63 -12.78 -8.38
N ILE A 230 -1.05 -12.05 -9.34
CA ILE A 230 -1.56 -10.74 -9.78
C ILE A 230 -2.96 -10.87 -10.40
N GLY A 231 -3.18 -11.90 -11.22
CA GLY A 231 -4.50 -12.15 -11.83
C GLY A 231 -5.58 -12.39 -10.78
N VAL A 232 -5.27 -13.19 -9.76
CA VAL A 232 -6.18 -13.43 -8.63
C VAL A 232 -6.40 -12.16 -7.81
N MET A 233 -5.36 -11.37 -7.55
CA MET A 233 -5.47 -10.09 -6.83
C MET A 233 -6.41 -9.13 -7.57
N LEU A 234 -6.26 -8.99 -8.89
CA LEU A 234 -7.11 -8.12 -9.72
C LEU A 234 -8.57 -8.59 -9.76
N ASP A 235 -8.82 -9.89 -9.89
CA ASP A 235 -10.18 -10.46 -9.86
C ASP A 235 -10.87 -10.20 -8.51
N ILE A 236 -10.15 -10.39 -7.41
CA ILE A 236 -10.67 -10.11 -6.07
C ILE A 236 -10.90 -8.61 -5.88
N HIS A 237 -10.02 -7.76 -6.44
CA HIS A 237 -10.20 -6.32 -6.40
C HIS A 237 -11.44 -5.84 -7.15
N LEU A 238 -11.72 -6.38 -8.33
CA LEU A 238 -12.97 -6.11 -9.05
C LEU A 238 -14.20 -6.48 -8.21
N LYS A 239 -14.20 -7.69 -7.64
CA LYS A 239 -15.30 -8.16 -6.77
C LYS A 239 -15.48 -7.29 -5.54
N TRP A 240 -14.38 -6.77 -4.98
CA TRP A 240 -14.42 -5.83 -3.86
C TRP A 240 -15.12 -4.54 -4.26
N MET A 241 -14.71 -3.91 -5.37
CA MET A 241 -15.33 -2.65 -5.84
C MET A 241 -16.85 -2.80 -6.06
N GLU A 242 -17.31 -3.95 -6.55
CA GLU A 242 -18.75 -4.22 -6.72
C GLU A 242 -19.50 -4.32 -5.38
N LYS A 243 -18.84 -4.75 -4.30
CA LYS A 243 -19.45 -5.06 -3.00
C LYS A 243 -19.05 -4.12 -1.86
N GLU A 244 -18.25 -3.11 -2.16
CA GLU A 244 -17.70 -2.16 -1.19
C GLU A 244 -18.81 -1.46 -0.37
N HIS A 245 -19.91 -1.09 -1.03
CA HIS A 245 -21.06 -0.48 -0.37
C HIS A 245 -21.61 -1.32 0.80
N LEU A 246 -21.63 -2.65 0.67
CA LEU A 246 -22.10 -3.56 1.73
C LEU A 246 -21.19 -3.54 2.96
N PHE A 247 -19.89 -3.29 2.78
CA PHE A 247 -18.96 -3.11 3.89
C PHE A 247 -19.27 -1.82 4.64
N TYR A 248 -19.54 -0.72 3.92
CA TYR A 248 -19.89 0.55 4.54
C TYR A 248 -21.25 0.49 5.25
N ASP A 249 -22.24 -0.21 4.71
CA ASP A 249 -23.50 -0.49 5.40
C ASP A 249 -23.29 -1.22 6.74
N TRP A 250 -22.35 -2.18 6.76
CA TRP A 250 -21.96 -2.83 8.00
C TRP A 250 -21.23 -1.88 8.96
N MET A 251 -20.36 -1.00 8.46
CA MET A 251 -19.65 0.00 9.27
C MET A 251 -20.61 1.01 9.93
N ILE A 252 -21.75 1.35 9.33
CA ILE A 252 -22.80 2.14 9.99
C ILE A 252 -23.25 1.43 11.28
N SER A 253 -23.36 0.10 11.28
CA SER A 253 -23.69 -0.65 12.49
C SER A 253 -22.56 -0.62 13.53
N VAL A 254 -21.29 -0.49 13.12
CA VAL A 254 -20.15 -0.34 14.02
C VAL A 254 -20.14 1.04 14.66
N ILE A 255 -20.49 2.09 13.90
CA ILE A 255 -20.63 3.47 14.41
C ILE A 255 -21.76 3.54 15.44
N LYS A 256 -22.92 2.93 15.18
CA LYS A 256 -24.01 2.86 16.16
C LYS A 256 -23.58 2.17 17.47
N GLU A 257 -22.79 1.11 17.39
CA GLU A 257 -22.22 0.45 18.58
C GLU A 257 -21.13 1.29 19.25
N TYR A 258 -20.40 2.11 18.50
CA TYR A 258 -19.47 3.10 19.04
C TYR A 258 -20.23 4.16 19.84
N GLU A 259 -21.22 4.82 19.25
CA GLU A 259 -22.05 5.87 19.86
C GLU A 259 -22.70 5.42 21.17
N LYS A 260 -23.27 4.20 21.22
CA LYS A 260 -23.80 3.61 22.47
C LYS A 260 -22.78 3.53 23.61
N SER A 261 -21.49 3.53 23.29
CA SER A 261 -20.39 3.44 24.25
C SER A 261 -19.63 4.75 24.44
N VAL A 262 -19.96 5.82 23.70
CA VAL A 262 -19.23 7.10 23.73
C VAL A 262 -19.32 7.77 25.11
N ASP A 263 -20.49 7.75 25.75
CA ASP A 263 -20.67 8.31 27.10
C ASP A 263 -19.81 7.62 28.18
N ILE A 264 -19.39 6.38 27.93
CA ILE A 264 -18.51 5.59 28.81
C ILE A 264 -17.02 5.76 28.40
N ASN A 265 -16.74 6.11 27.15
CA ASN A 265 -15.40 6.11 26.56
C ASN A 265 -14.63 7.43 26.68
N ILE A 266 -15.28 8.59 26.83
CA ILE A 266 -14.56 9.88 27.02
C ILE A 266 -13.68 9.84 28.29
N ASN A 267 -14.11 9.11 29.32
CA ASN A 267 -13.33 8.86 30.54
C ASN A 267 -12.24 7.78 30.39
N ARG A 268 -12.16 7.10 29.23
CA ARG A 268 -11.18 6.03 28.94
C ARG A 268 -10.09 6.44 27.95
N ILE A 269 -10.13 7.66 27.42
CA ILE A 269 -9.04 8.19 26.59
C ILE A 269 -7.83 8.38 27.50
N SER A 270 -6.70 7.76 27.15
CA SER A 270 -5.43 8.01 27.83
C SER A 270 -4.91 9.37 27.38
N TRP A 271 -5.19 10.41 28.16
CA TRP A 271 -4.72 11.77 27.86
C TRP A 271 -3.19 11.89 27.95
N ASP A 272 -2.54 11.03 28.72
CA ASP A 272 -1.08 10.94 28.77
C ASP A 272 -0.50 10.48 27.43
N GLU A 273 -1.14 9.49 26.78
CA GLU A 273 -0.78 9.04 25.42
C GLU A 273 -1.02 10.14 24.38
N VAL A 274 -2.12 10.88 24.52
CA VAL A 274 -2.41 12.02 23.63
C VAL A 274 -1.36 13.11 23.82
N GLY A 275 -1.00 13.47 25.05
CA GLY A 275 0.04 14.47 25.35
C GLY A 275 1.43 14.03 24.86
N GLY A 276 1.77 12.75 25.04
CA GLY A 276 2.98 12.15 24.51
C GLY A 276 3.03 12.22 22.98
N PHE A 277 1.91 11.89 22.31
CA PHE A 277 1.80 11.98 20.86
C PHE A 277 1.89 13.43 20.36
N ILE A 278 1.25 14.39 21.04
CA ILE A 278 1.36 15.82 20.71
C ILE A 278 2.83 16.26 20.81
N SER A 279 3.53 15.87 21.87
CA SER A 279 4.95 16.20 22.05
C SER A 279 5.82 15.60 20.93
N LEU A 280 5.53 14.37 20.52
CA LEU A 280 6.17 13.72 19.38
C LEU A 280 5.91 14.49 18.09
N LEU A 281 4.67 14.87 17.83
CA LEU A 281 4.26 15.59 16.63
C LEU A 281 4.93 16.97 16.55
N GLU A 282 4.97 17.70 17.67
CA GLU A 282 5.71 18.96 17.78
C GLU A 282 7.20 18.78 17.50
N HIS A 283 7.81 17.71 18.01
CA HIS A 283 9.22 17.40 17.74
C HIS A 283 9.47 17.10 16.26
N VAL A 284 8.61 16.30 15.62
CA VAL A 284 8.70 15.97 14.20
C VAL A 284 8.57 17.23 13.34
N ILE A 285 7.59 18.09 13.66
CA ILE A 285 7.37 19.36 12.98
C ILE A 285 8.62 20.23 13.15
N LYS A 286 9.09 20.46 14.37
CA LYS A 286 10.30 21.25 14.63
C LYS A 286 11.51 20.71 13.85
N LYS A 287 11.75 19.39 13.89
CA LYS A 287 12.86 18.76 13.16
C LYS A 287 12.80 19.03 11.65
N LYS A 288 11.62 18.89 11.04
CA LYS A 288 11.41 19.18 9.61
C LYS A 288 11.57 20.67 9.29
N LEU A 289 11.10 21.55 10.16
CA LEU A 289 11.28 22.99 9.99
C LEU A 289 12.77 23.40 10.09
N TYR A 290 13.53 22.79 11.01
CA TYR A 290 14.97 23.02 11.13
C TYR A 290 15.77 22.45 9.96
N SER A 291 15.40 21.29 9.40
CA SER A 291 16.08 20.75 8.21
C SER A 291 15.90 21.68 6.99
N VAL A 292 14.70 22.25 6.81
CA VAL A 292 14.43 23.25 5.75
C VAL A 292 15.28 24.53 5.94
N TYR A 293 15.58 24.91 7.18
CA TYR A 293 16.46 26.04 7.48
C TYR A 293 17.93 25.73 7.16
N SER A 294 18.39 24.52 7.51
CA SER A 294 19.79 24.09 7.34
C SER A 294 20.18 23.79 5.89
N GLU A 295 19.29 23.14 5.11
CA GLU A 295 19.56 22.81 3.70
C GLU A 295 19.69 24.07 2.82
N LYS A 296 19.05 25.18 3.20
CA LYS A 296 19.15 26.47 2.50
C LYS A 296 20.42 27.27 2.82
N THR A 297 21.25 26.79 3.75
CA THR A 297 22.52 27.44 4.11
C THR A 297 23.76 26.79 3.49
N GLU A 298 23.69 25.54 3.00
CA GLU A 298 24.90 24.84 2.54
C GLU A 298 24.94 24.33 1.08
N ASP A 299 23.84 24.29 0.31
CA ASP A 299 23.92 23.85 -1.08
C ASP A 299 23.36 24.86 -2.09
N SER A 300 24.12 25.93 -2.29
CA SER A 300 24.11 26.69 -3.53
C SER A 300 25.30 26.28 -4.42
N LEU A 301 25.51 25.00 -4.71
CA LEU A 301 26.40 24.54 -5.80
C LEU A 301 26.37 23.02 -5.99
N LYS A 302 25.43 22.54 -6.83
CA LYS A 302 25.59 21.53 -7.91
C LYS A 302 24.32 20.69 -8.10
N TYR A 303 24.03 20.44 -9.38
CA TYR A 303 22.92 19.65 -9.94
C TYR A 303 21.54 20.32 -10.03
N TYR A 304 21.48 21.40 -10.82
CA TYR A 304 20.31 21.59 -11.69
C TYR A 304 20.63 20.97 -13.05
N ASN A 305 19.94 19.89 -13.39
CA ASN A 305 19.62 19.61 -14.79
C ASN A 305 18.13 19.28 -14.90
N THR A 306 17.48 20.13 -15.70
CA THR A 306 16.20 19.94 -16.38
C THR A 306 14.91 19.84 -15.55
N PHE A 307 14.46 20.97 -15.03
CA PHE A 307 13.05 21.36 -15.16
C PHE A 307 12.96 22.66 -15.96
N GLN A 308 12.85 22.51 -17.28
CA GLN A 308 12.54 23.61 -18.17
C GLN A 308 11.02 23.73 -18.25
N CYS A 309 10.43 24.51 -17.35
CA CYS A 309 9.10 25.08 -17.55
C CYS A 309 9.20 26.58 -17.34
N THR A 310 9.56 27.26 -18.43
CA THR A 310 9.46 28.70 -18.56
C THR A 310 7.99 29.10 -18.58
N SER A 311 7.49 29.69 -17.50
CA SER A 311 6.44 30.70 -17.61
C SER A 311 6.99 32.01 -17.06
N ARG A 312 7.06 33.01 -17.94
CA ARG A 312 7.53 34.37 -17.67
C ARG A 312 6.43 35.10 -16.90
N LEU A 313 6.42 34.99 -15.57
CA LEU A 313 5.79 35.92 -14.63
C LEU A 313 5.95 35.33 -13.23
N LEU A 314 7.03 35.67 -12.53
CA LEU A 314 7.10 35.70 -11.06
C LEU A 314 8.43 36.34 -10.68
N ARG A 315 8.44 37.68 -10.63
CA ARG A 315 9.34 38.39 -9.73
C ARG A 315 8.76 38.20 -8.33
N THR A 316 9.30 37.27 -7.56
CA THR A 316 9.12 37.26 -6.10
C THR A 316 10.45 36.92 -5.43
N SER A 317 11.25 37.95 -5.27
CA SER A 317 12.15 38.09 -4.13
C SER A 317 11.28 38.17 -2.88
N ASP A 318 10.87 37.03 -2.29
CA ASP A 318 10.55 36.95 -0.85
C ASP A 318 10.16 35.58 -0.28
N VAL A 319 10.44 34.46 -0.98
CA VAL A 319 10.13 33.11 -0.45
C VAL A 319 10.76 32.85 0.94
N LYS A 320 11.92 33.46 1.23
CA LYS A 320 12.60 33.35 2.53
C LYS A 320 11.86 34.12 3.63
N CYS A 321 11.29 35.28 3.32
CA CYS A 321 10.55 36.10 4.28
C CYS A 321 9.17 35.50 4.58
N GLU A 322 8.49 34.97 3.55
CA GLU A 322 7.22 34.26 3.74
C GLU A 322 7.39 32.98 4.56
N VAL A 323 8.35 32.11 4.24
CA VAL A 323 8.58 30.89 5.03
C VAL A 323 8.95 31.22 6.47
N ASN A 324 9.79 32.25 6.70
CA ASN A 324 10.14 32.69 8.05
C ASN A 324 8.95 33.29 8.82
N LYS A 325 8.05 34.01 8.13
CA LYS A 325 6.82 34.55 8.71
C LYS A 325 5.85 33.43 9.10
N TRP A 326 5.61 32.48 8.20
CA TRP A 326 4.82 31.27 8.49
C TRP A 326 5.40 30.47 9.65
N LEU A 327 6.72 30.33 9.72
CA LEU A 327 7.43 29.65 10.81
C LEU A 327 7.27 30.36 12.15
N MET A 328 7.42 31.69 12.16
CA MET A 328 7.18 32.51 13.36
C MET A 328 5.72 32.41 13.79
N ASP A 329 4.77 32.50 12.86
CA ASP A 329 3.34 32.40 13.15
C ASP A 329 2.99 31.02 13.75
N VAL A 330 3.51 29.92 13.18
CA VAL A 330 3.32 28.57 13.71
C VAL A 330 4.00 28.39 15.07
N THR A 331 5.21 28.94 15.28
CA THR A 331 5.92 28.84 16.56
C THR A 331 5.24 29.66 17.65
N ILE A 332 4.73 30.84 17.32
CA ILE A 332 3.95 31.70 18.21
C ILE A 332 2.63 31.02 18.55
N GLN A 333 1.92 30.43 17.57
CA GLN A 333 0.71 29.65 17.83
C GLN A 333 1.00 28.45 18.73
N LEU A 334 2.07 27.69 18.46
CA LEU A 334 2.46 26.56 19.31
C LEU A 334 2.80 27.00 20.74
N ASN A 335 3.47 28.14 20.92
CA ASN A 335 3.82 28.64 22.25
C ASN A 335 2.62 29.25 23.01
N GLN A 336 1.74 29.98 22.31
CA GLN A 336 0.49 30.49 22.89
C GLN A 336 -0.45 29.34 23.30
N ILE A 337 -0.46 28.26 22.51
CA ILE A 337 -1.22 27.06 22.84
C ILE A 337 -0.55 26.28 24.00
N LYS A 338 0.78 26.30 24.11
CA LYS A 338 1.52 25.74 25.26
C LYS A 338 1.29 26.50 26.57
N GLU A 339 1.13 27.82 26.51
CA GLU A 339 0.84 28.66 27.70
C GLU A 339 -0.60 28.54 28.19
N THR A 340 -1.55 28.24 27.30
CA THR A 340 -2.96 27.96 27.66
C THR A 340 -3.13 26.55 28.25
N LEU A 341 -2.21 25.62 27.96
CA LEU A 341 -2.24 24.18 28.27
C LEU A 341 -2.21 23.77 29.75
N GLY A 342 -2.34 24.71 30.69
CA GLY A 342 -2.34 24.38 32.12
C GLY A 342 -3.63 23.72 32.60
N LYS A 343 -4.77 23.85 31.88
CA LYS A 343 -6.09 23.46 32.41
C LYS A 343 -7.15 23.19 31.32
N ASN A 344 -7.24 21.96 30.79
CA ASN A 344 -8.49 21.19 30.53
C ASN A 344 -8.42 20.20 29.34
N LYS A 345 -9.27 19.15 29.38
CA LYS A 345 -9.43 18.11 28.35
C LYS A 345 -9.88 18.66 26.98
N GLU A 346 -10.70 19.71 26.99
CA GLU A 346 -11.19 20.37 25.77
C GLU A 346 -10.05 21.12 25.03
N GLU A 347 -9.06 21.63 25.76
CA GLU A 347 -7.90 22.33 25.18
C GLU A 347 -6.96 21.36 24.46
N LEU A 348 -6.73 20.16 25.00
CA LEU A 348 -5.95 19.11 24.33
C LEU A 348 -6.62 18.62 23.05
N ALA A 349 -7.95 18.51 23.04
CA ALA A 349 -8.72 18.16 21.85
C ALA A 349 -8.66 19.26 20.77
N LEU A 350 -8.75 20.52 21.19
CA LEU A 350 -8.57 21.66 20.31
C LEU A 350 -7.14 21.73 19.74
N HIS A 351 -6.12 21.49 20.57
CA HIS A 351 -4.71 21.50 20.15
C HIS A 351 -4.42 20.42 19.10
N LEU A 352 -4.84 19.18 19.35
CA LEU A 352 -4.68 18.12 18.36
C LEU A 352 -5.39 18.47 17.05
N LYS A 353 -6.63 18.98 17.12
CA LYS A 353 -7.39 19.40 15.93
C LYS A 353 -6.67 20.50 15.14
N ASN A 354 -6.11 21.49 15.83
CA ASN A 354 -5.38 22.59 15.21
C ASN A 354 -4.06 22.11 14.59
N ILE A 355 -3.30 21.26 15.28
CA ILE A 355 -2.07 20.70 14.71
C ILE A 355 -2.40 19.86 13.47
N LEU A 356 -3.39 18.96 13.53
CA LEU A 356 -3.79 18.11 12.40
C LEU A 356 -4.13 18.92 11.13
N MET A 357 -4.71 20.11 11.27
CA MET A 357 -4.95 21.03 10.15
C MET A 357 -3.65 21.53 9.52
N ILE A 358 -2.62 21.75 10.33
CA ILE A 358 -1.33 22.32 9.92
C ILE A 358 -0.39 21.22 9.39
N VAL A 359 -0.48 19.97 9.87
CA VAL A 359 0.47 18.89 9.54
C VAL A 359 0.72 18.74 8.02
N PRO A 360 -0.27 18.68 7.13
CA PRO A 360 0.03 18.53 5.71
C PRO A 360 0.72 19.76 5.13
N LEU A 361 0.46 20.96 5.64
CA LEU A 361 1.10 22.18 5.15
C LEU A 361 2.56 22.26 5.57
N CYS A 362 2.90 21.78 6.77
CA CYS A 362 4.28 21.72 7.26
C CYS A 362 5.10 20.56 6.69
N ILE A 363 4.45 19.48 6.25
CA ILE A 363 5.13 18.31 5.68
C ILE A 363 5.23 18.42 4.14
N ARG A 364 4.34 19.17 3.46
CA ARG A 364 4.28 19.34 1.99
C ARG A 364 5.38 20.19 1.33
N VAL A 365 6.31 20.77 2.07
CA VAL A 365 7.36 21.65 1.48
C VAL A 365 8.61 20.87 1.14
#